data_AF-A0A923S1Z4-F1
#
_entry.id   AF-A0A923S1Z4-F1
#
_cell.length_a   1.000
_cell.length_b   1.000
_cell.length_c   1.000
_cell.angle_alpha   90.00
_cell.angle_beta   90.00
_cell.angle_gamma   90.00
#
_symmetry.space_group_name_H-M   'P 1'
#
loop_
_entity.id
_entity.type
_entity.pdbx_description
1 polymer ?
#
loop_
_entity_poly.entity_id
_entity_poly.type
_entity_poly.pdbx_seq_one_letter_code
_entity_poly.pdbx_strand_id
1 'polypeptide(L)' 'MSVCRMDAVSGFCEGCFRTLDEIAAWSRLDDADKRATWQLIAQRIAGARA' A
#
# COMPACT_ATOMS: atom_id res chain seq x y z
N MET A 1 4.79 15.45 5.42
CA MET A 1 6.09 14.81 5.13
C MET A 1 5.82 13.37 4.72
N SER A 2 5.87 13.06 3.43
CA SER A 2 5.65 11.68 2.94
C SER A 2 6.99 10.96 2.83
N VAL A 3 7.40 10.27 3.88
CA VAL A 3 8.50 9.31 3.78
C VAL A 3 7.90 7.96 3.42
N CYS A 4 8.03 7.55 2.16
CA CYS A 4 7.79 6.16 1.75
C CYS A 4 9.10 5.38 1.94
N ARG A 5 9.14 4.51 2.95
CA ARG A 5 10.22 3.53 3.15
C ARG A 5 9.61 2.13 3.05
N MET A 6 10.27 1.23 2.32
CA MET A 6 9.87 -0.17 2.26
C MET A 6 10.40 -0.91 3.49
N ASP A 7 9.52 -1.64 4.18
CA ASP A 7 9.93 -2.65 5.15
C ASP A 7 10.24 -3.96 4.40
N ALA A 8 11.46 -4.46 4.60
CA ALA A 8 11.94 -5.68 3.95
C ALA A 8 11.31 -6.95 4.55
N VAL A 9 10.75 -6.88 5.76
CA VAL A 9 10.14 -8.05 6.42
C VAL A 9 8.70 -8.24 5.95
N SER A 10 7.87 -7.20 6.03
CA SER A 10 6.46 -7.27 5.60
C SER A 10 6.27 -7.13 4.09
N GLY A 11 7.24 -6.56 3.37
CA GLY A 11 7.12 -6.25 1.94
C GLY A 11 6.22 -5.05 1.64
N PHE A 12 5.80 -4.29 2.66
CA PHE A 12 4.96 -3.11 2.51
C PHE A 12 5.73 -1.82 2.82
N CYS A 13 5.28 -0.72 2.22
CA CYS A 13 5.75 0.61 2.59
C CYS A 13 5.23 1.00 3.98
N GLU A 14 6.11 1.40 4.90
CA GLU A 14 5.78 1.82 6.27
C GLU A 14 4.85 3.04 6.31
N GLY A 15 4.84 3.86 5.25
CA GLY A 15 4.03 5.08 5.18
C GLY A 15 2.65 4.87 4.53
N CYS A 16 2.60 4.11 3.43
CA CYS A 16 1.37 3.97 2.63
C CYS A 16 0.82 2.54 2.58
N PHE A 17 1.49 1.58 3.20
CA PHE A 17 1.11 0.16 3.27
C PHE A 17 0.86 -0.51 1.91
N ARG A 18 1.43 0.07 0.84
CA ARG A 18 1.44 -0.50 -0.50
C ARG A 18 2.67 -1.36 -0.72
N THR A 19 2.57 -2.30 -1.65
CA THR A 19 3.73 -3.00 -2.21
C THR A 19 4.49 -2.11 -3.21
N LEU A 20 5.69 -2.54 -3.58
CA LEU A 20 6.51 -1.86 -4.59
C LEU A 20 5.82 -1.87 -5.97
N ASP A 21 5.15 -2.96 -6.33
CA ASP A 21 4.39 -3.09 -7.58
C ASP A 21 3.18 -2.16 -7.62
N GLU A 22 2.43 -2.07 -6.52
CA GLU A 22 1.28 -1.15 -6.39
C GLU A 22 1.73 0.31 -6.51
N ILE A 23 2.90 0.65 -5.99
CA ILE A 23 3.48 1.99 -6.13
C ILE A 23 3.89 2.25 -7.59
N ALA A 24 4.54 1.30 -8.25
CA ALA A 24 5.00 1.42 -9.63
C ALA A 24 3.84 1.49 -10.64
N ALA A 25 2.72 0.81 -10.36
CA ALA A 25 1.54 0.78 -11.21
C ALA A 25 0.57 1.95 -10.95
N TRP A 26 0.67 2.66 -9.82
CA TRP A 26 -0.37 3.55 -9.30
C TRP A 26 -0.94 4.56 -10.30
N SER A 27 -0.07 5.22 -11.08
CA SER A 27 -0.49 6.24 -12.05
C SER A 27 -1.28 5.66 -13.23
N ARG A 28 -1.16 4.35 -13.48
CA ARG A 28 -1.80 3.62 -14.59
C ARG A 28 -3.07 2.89 -14.17
N LEU A 29 -3.31 2.72 -12.87
CA LEU A 29 -4.52 2.09 -12.37
C LEU A 29 -5.74 2.97 -12.63
N ASP A 30 -6.84 2.33 -13.00
CA ASP A 30 -8.14 2.99 -13.05
C ASP A 30 -8.71 3.21 -11.64
N ASP A 31 -9.86 3.87 -11.56
CA ASP A 31 -10.45 4.18 -10.26
C ASP A 31 -10.98 2.96 -9.51
N ALA A 32 -11.35 1.88 -10.22
CA ALA A 32 -11.80 0.64 -9.59
C ALA A 32 -10.62 -0.07 -8.92
N ASP A 33 -9.49 -0.18 -9.61
CA ASP A 33 -8.25 -0.78 -9.10
C ASP A 33 -7.66 0.03 -7.94
N LYS A 34 -7.72 1.37 -8.03
CA LYS A 34 -7.31 2.25 -6.93
C LYS A 34 -8.17 2.03 -5.68
N ARG A 35 -9.49 1.90 -5.85
CA ARG A 35 -10.41 1.59 -4.73
C ARG A 35 -10.12 0.22 -4.12
N ALA A 36 -9.88 -0.80 -4.95
CA ALA A 36 -9.50 -2.13 -4.46
C ALA A 36 -8.20 -2.08 -3.64
N THR A 37 -7.19 -1.36 -4.13
CA THR A 37 -5.92 -1.15 -3.42
C THR A 37 -6.13 -0.47 -2.07
N TRP A 38 -7.02 0.53 -1.99
CA TRP A 38 -7.36 1.18 -0.71
C TRP A 38 -8.04 0.23 0.28
N GLN A 39 -8.91 -0.66 -0.19
CA GLN A 39 -9.51 -1.68 0.69
C GLN A 39 -8.46 -2.64 1.23
N LEU A 40 -7.50 -3.08 0.41
CA LEU A 40 -6.38 -3.92 0.85
C LEU A 40 -5.51 -3.19 1.88
N ILE A 41 -5.20 -1.90 1.66
CA ILE A 41 -4.47 -1.08 2.63
C ILE A 41 -5.20 -1.04 3.97
N ALA A 42 -6.51 -0.82 3.98
CA ALA A 42 -7.29 -0.81 5.21
C ALA A 42 -7.19 -2.14 5.97
N GLN A 43 -7.25 -3.27 5.26
CA GLN A 43 -7.08 -4.60 5.84
C GLN A 43 -5.66 -4.82 6.40
N ARG A 44 -4.63 -4.39 5.68
CA ARG A 44 -3.22 -4.47 6.12
C ARG A 44 -2.99 -3.67 7.40
N ILE A 45 -3.52 -2.45 7.47
CA ILE A 45 -3.43 -1.59 8.66
C ILE A 45 -4.19 -2.21 9.84
N ALA A 46 -5.35 -2.81 9.60
CA ALA A 46 -6.11 -3.50 10.65
C ALA A 46 -5.34 -4.71 11.20
N GLY A 47 -4.70 -5.50 10.34
CA GLY A 47 -3.87 -6.64 10.74
C GLY A 47 -2.56 -6.25 11.43
N ALA A 48 -1.96 -5.11 11.07
CA ALA A 48 -0.74 -4.61 11.69
C ALA A 48 -0.96 -3.99 13.09
N ARG A 49 -2.21 -3.76 13.50
CA ARG A 49 -2.57 -3.21 14.82
C ARG A 49 -2.96 -4.29 15.85
N ALA A 50 -2.83 -5.56 15.50
CA ALA A 50 -3.11 -6.70 16.38
C ALA A 50 -1.85 -7.23 17.06
#